data_AF-A0A2G4IWE5-F1
#
_entry.id   AF-A0A2G4IWE5-F1
#
_cell.length_a   1.000
_cell.length_b   1.000
_cell.length_c   1.000
_cell.angle_alpha   90.00
_cell.angle_beta   90.00
_cell.angle_gamma   90.00
#
_symmetry.space_group_name_H-M   'P 1'
#
loop_
_entity.id
_entity.type
_entity.pdbx_description
1 polymer ?
#
loop_
_entity_poly.entity_id
_entity_poly.type
_entity_poly.pdbx_seq_one_letter_code
_entity_poly.pdbx_strand_id
1 'polypeptide(L)'
;MDLKLHRPHGVCAQTGQPFVPGEVFYSALVRAEGKLDRMDCCVAGWQGPVAHTLAWWRSTYPANESGGSTLAPPDVLLDVLEQLADSPQDASLRYLIALELVRRKALKIIDQQNSVQQATDQGAKQTAQAELLLSCRRRESEYRVSVQPPQGADAIRIQERLSSLLWSGGAA
;
A
#
# COMPACT_ATOMS: atom_id res chain seq x y z
N MET A 1 -20.11 -6.17 -6.19
CA MET A 1 -20.18 -7.02 -5.00
C MET A 1 -19.51 -6.28 -3.87
N ASP A 2 -20.25 -5.90 -2.83
CA ASP A 2 -19.69 -5.14 -1.70
C ASP A 2 -19.09 -6.14 -0.69
N LEU A 3 -17.78 -6.37 -0.80
CA LEU A 3 -17.06 -7.31 0.08
C LEU A 3 -16.84 -6.62 1.44
N LYS A 4 -17.59 -7.04 2.45
CA LYS A 4 -17.43 -6.52 3.82
C LYS A 4 -16.24 -7.19 4.51
N LEU A 5 -15.27 -6.39 4.94
CA LEU A 5 -14.16 -6.83 5.77
C LEU A 5 -14.37 -6.33 7.20
N HIS A 6 -14.16 -7.18 8.21
CA HIS A 6 -14.24 -6.76 9.60
C HIS A 6 -13.05 -5.87 9.99
N ARG A 7 -13.20 -5.14 11.11
CA ARG A 7 -12.11 -4.32 11.66
C ARG A 7 -11.07 -5.22 12.33
N PRO A 8 -9.78 -4.83 12.34
CA PRO A 8 -8.77 -5.53 13.15
C PRO A 8 -9.18 -5.53 14.62
N HIS A 9 -9.13 -6.69 15.27
CA HIS A 9 -9.56 -6.85 16.66
C HIS A 9 -8.42 -6.77 17.68
N GLY A 10 -7.16 -6.74 17.22
CA GLY A 10 -5.99 -6.67 18.10
C GLY A 10 -5.68 -7.97 18.84
N VAL A 11 -6.16 -9.10 18.34
CA VAL A 11 -5.93 -10.43 18.91
C VAL A 11 -5.47 -11.40 17.83
N CYS A 12 -4.62 -12.35 18.20
CA CYS A 12 -4.18 -13.43 17.34
C CYS A 12 -5.33 -14.44 17.13
N ALA A 13 -5.72 -14.66 15.88
CA ALA A 13 -6.78 -15.59 15.50
C ALA A 13 -6.47 -17.04 15.86
N GLN A 14 -5.18 -17.42 15.93
CA GLN A 14 -4.77 -18.79 16.25
C GLN A 14 -4.64 -19.06 17.75
N THR A 15 -4.19 -18.08 18.53
CA THR A 15 -3.86 -18.28 19.97
C THR A 15 -4.84 -17.58 20.91
N GLY A 16 -5.67 -16.68 20.39
CA GLY A 16 -6.56 -15.82 21.18
C GLY A 16 -5.85 -14.73 21.98
N GLN A 17 -4.52 -14.65 21.94
CA GLN A 17 -3.76 -13.68 22.72
C GLN A 17 -3.86 -12.27 22.12
N PRO A 18 -4.00 -11.22 22.94
CA PRO A 18 -3.94 -9.84 22.47
C PRO A 18 -2.53 -9.49 21.99
N PHE A 19 -2.44 -8.65 20.96
CA PHE A 19 -1.16 -8.12 20.51
C PHE A 19 -0.64 -7.05 21.47
N VAL A 20 0.68 -7.03 21.66
CA VAL A 20 1.35 -5.97 22.41
C VAL A 20 1.93 -4.90 21.47
N PRO A 21 2.03 -3.63 21.90
CA PRO A 21 2.76 -2.59 21.17
C PRO A 21 4.14 -3.05 20.66
N GLY A 22 4.43 -2.78 19.38
CA GLY A 22 5.68 -3.19 18.75
C GLY A 22 5.74 -4.67 18.35
N GLU A 23 4.73 -5.47 18.67
CA GLU A 23 4.69 -6.88 18.28
C GLU A 23 4.55 -7.03 16.77
N VAL A 24 5.35 -7.93 16.21
CA VAL A 24 5.20 -8.34 14.81
C VAL A 24 4.03 -9.31 14.69
N PHE A 25 3.17 -9.08 13.70
CA PHE A 25 2.08 -9.99 13.38
C PHE A 25 1.90 -10.10 11.86
N TYR A 26 1.20 -11.14 11.43
CA TYR A 26 0.85 -11.39 10.05
C TYR A 26 -0.64 -11.22 9.86
N SER A 27 -1.03 -10.57 8.77
CA SER A 27 -2.42 -10.46 8.35
C SER A 27 -2.60 -11.22 7.04
N ALA A 28 -3.73 -11.91 6.88
CA ALA A 28 -4.12 -12.58 5.65
C ALA A 28 -5.55 -12.22 5.27
N LEU A 29 -5.80 -12.04 3.97
CA LEU A 29 -7.14 -11.98 3.40
C LEU A 29 -7.48 -13.35 2.83
N VAL A 30 -8.51 -13.98 3.37
CA VAL A 30 -8.90 -15.36 3.04
C VAL A 30 -10.30 -15.36 2.47
N ARG A 31 -10.50 -16.06 1.35
CA ARG A 31 -11.82 -16.26 0.77
C ARG A 31 -12.49 -17.47 1.42
N ALA A 32 -13.62 -17.27 2.08
CA ALA A 32 -14.40 -18.32 2.73
C ALA A 32 -15.89 -18.15 2.38
N GLU A 33 -16.55 -19.20 1.88
CA GLU A 33 -18.01 -19.24 1.65
C GLU A 33 -18.59 -18.01 0.90
N GLY A 34 -17.88 -17.53 -0.12
CA GLY A 34 -18.29 -16.34 -0.89
C GLY A 34 -18.08 -15.00 -0.18
N LYS A 35 -17.49 -15.00 1.01
CA LYS A 35 -17.06 -13.82 1.78
C LYS A 35 -15.54 -13.65 1.70
N LEU A 36 -15.09 -12.49 2.17
CA LEU A 36 -13.68 -12.16 2.33
C LEU A 36 -13.43 -11.83 3.81
N ASP A 37 -12.63 -12.65 4.47
CA ASP A 37 -12.28 -12.48 5.88
C ASP A 37 -10.84 -12.02 6.03
N ARG A 38 -10.55 -11.33 7.14
CA ARG A 38 -9.19 -10.98 7.55
C ARG A 38 -8.78 -11.85 8.74
N MET A 39 -7.60 -12.43 8.68
CA MET A 39 -7.03 -13.17 9.80
C MET A 39 -5.75 -12.49 10.24
N ASP A 40 -5.64 -12.13 11.51
CA ASP A 40 -4.42 -11.57 12.10
C ASP A 40 -3.81 -12.62 13.05
N CYS A 41 -2.53 -12.98 12.89
CA CYS A 41 -1.83 -13.97 13.70
C CYS A 41 -0.50 -13.42 14.21
N CYS A 42 -0.18 -13.65 15.48
CA CYS A 42 1.15 -13.39 16.02
C CYS A 42 2.19 -14.29 15.34
N VAL A 43 3.48 -13.96 15.44
CA VAL A 43 4.55 -14.76 14.85
C VAL A 43 4.46 -16.24 15.28
N ALA A 44 4.21 -16.51 16.56
CA ALA A 44 4.12 -17.88 17.08
C ALA A 44 2.90 -18.66 16.54
N GLY A 45 1.82 -17.96 16.19
CA GLY A 45 0.61 -18.58 15.63
C GLY A 45 0.59 -18.66 14.11
N TRP A 46 1.54 -18.03 13.42
CA TRP A 46 1.58 -17.97 11.96
C TRP A 46 2.29 -19.18 11.36
N GLN A 47 1.54 -20.01 10.63
CA GLN A 47 2.06 -21.19 9.93
C GLN A 47 2.22 -20.96 8.42
N GLY A 48 2.11 -19.71 7.97
CA GLY A 48 2.03 -19.35 6.56
C GLY A 48 0.59 -19.12 6.08
N PRO A 49 0.42 -18.70 4.82
CA PRO A 49 -0.88 -18.46 4.22
C PRO A 49 -1.67 -19.77 4.13
N VAL A 50 -2.90 -19.75 4.64
CA VAL A 50 -3.83 -20.90 4.56
C VAL A 50 -4.42 -21.03 3.16
N ALA A 51 -5.11 -22.15 2.89
CA ALA A 51 -5.85 -22.33 1.64
C ALA A 51 -6.79 -21.15 1.37
N HIS A 52 -6.92 -20.77 0.09
CA HIS A 52 -7.74 -19.63 -0.35
C HIS A 52 -7.31 -18.25 0.18
N THR A 53 -6.08 -18.12 0.67
CA THR A 53 -5.46 -16.80 0.93
C THR A 53 -5.27 -16.06 -0.39
N LEU A 54 -5.86 -14.86 -0.50
CA LEU A 54 -5.70 -13.98 -1.65
C LEU A 54 -4.46 -13.10 -1.53
N ALA A 55 -4.18 -12.63 -0.31
CA ALA A 55 -3.02 -11.81 0.00
C ALA A 55 -2.68 -11.94 1.48
N TRP A 56 -1.41 -11.71 1.83
CA TRP A 56 -0.98 -11.61 3.22
C TRP A 56 0.17 -10.61 3.33
N TRP A 57 0.33 -10.02 4.51
CA TRP A 57 1.39 -9.06 4.78
C TRP A 57 1.83 -9.12 6.24
N ARG A 58 3.09 -8.75 6.48
CA ARG A 58 3.67 -8.59 7.82
C ARG A 58 3.45 -7.15 8.28
N SER A 59 3.06 -6.99 9.54
CA SER A 59 2.81 -5.71 10.19
C SER A 59 3.47 -5.66 11.57
N THR A 60 3.57 -4.45 12.11
CA THR A 60 3.92 -4.23 13.52
C THR A 60 2.73 -3.58 14.21
N TYR A 61 2.33 -4.12 15.37
CA TYR A 61 1.20 -3.61 16.13
C TYR A 61 1.56 -2.22 16.68
N PRO A 62 0.74 -1.20 16.43
CA PRO A 62 1.10 0.17 16.76
C PRO A 62 1.22 0.34 18.28
N ALA A 63 2.19 1.15 18.71
CA ALA A 63 2.16 1.66 20.06
C ALA A 63 1.00 2.66 20.22
N ASN A 64 0.47 2.76 21.44
CA ASN A 64 -0.41 3.88 21.78
C ASN A 64 0.45 5.15 21.82
N GLU A 65 0.68 5.78 20.67
CA GLU A 65 1.48 7.00 20.60
C GLU A 65 0.65 8.18 21.10
N SER A 66 1.06 8.72 22.24
CA SER A 66 0.59 9.99 22.78
C SER A 66 1.22 11.14 21.98
N GLY A 67 0.64 11.49 20.82
CA GLY A 67 1.02 12.73 20.12
C GLY A 67 0.85 12.75 18.59
N GLY A 68 -0.32 13.20 18.13
CA GLY A 68 -0.43 14.37 17.25
C GLY A 68 0.22 14.44 15.86
N SER A 69 0.67 13.35 15.21
CA SER A 69 1.04 13.48 13.79
C SER A 69 -0.21 13.66 12.92
N THR A 70 -0.40 14.84 12.34
CA THR A 70 -1.49 15.07 11.40
C THR A 70 -1.12 14.49 10.04
N LEU A 71 -2.03 13.72 9.46
CA LEU A 71 -1.87 13.23 8.11
C LEU A 71 -1.88 14.41 7.13
N ALA A 72 -0.91 14.46 6.21
CA ALA A 72 -0.87 15.47 5.17
C ALA A 72 -2.21 15.50 4.40
N PRO A 73 -2.78 16.69 4.11
CA PRO A 73 -4.02 16.80 3.36
C PRO A 73 -3.92 16.13 1.98
N PRO A 74 -5.01 15.52 1.47
CA PRO A 74 -5.00 14.91 0.13
C PRO A 74 -4.54 15.86 -0.98
N ASP A 75 -4.86 17.15 -0.89
CA ASP A 75 -4.45 18.12 -1.91
C ASP A 75 -2.93 18.33 -1.96
N VAL A 76 -2.26 18.31 -0.80
CA VAL A 76 -0.79 18.35 -0.72
C VAL A 76 -0.18 17.10 -1.35
N LEU A 77 -0.75 15.92 -1.08
CA LEU A 77 -0.28 14.67 -1.68
C LEU A 77 -0.53 14.62 -3.20
N LEU A 78 -1.59 15.28 -3.70
CA LEU A 78 -1.83 15.43 -5.13
C LEU A 78 -0.79 16.34 -5.80
N ASP A 79 -0.40 17.45 -5.16
CA ASP A 79 0.69 18.30 -5.68
C ASP A 79 2.00 17.52 -5.76
N VAL A 80 2.33 16.74 -4.72
CA VAL A 80 3.53 15.89 -4.75
C VAL A 80 3.43 14.82 -5.85
N LEU A 81 2.27 14.19 -6.04
CA LEU A 81 2.07 13.19 -7.11
C LEU A 81 2.38 13.77 -8.50
N GLU A 82 1.98 15.02 -8.75
CA GLU A 82 2.21 15.76 -9.99
C GLU A 82 3.69 16.18 -10.13
N GLN A 83 4.30 16.69 -9.07
CA GLN A 83 5.72 17.08 -9.06
C GLN A 83 6.66 15.91 -9.36
N LEU A 84 6.30 14.69 -8.92
CA LEU A 84 7.11 13.49 -9.17
C LEU A 84 6.90 12.90 -10.57
N ALA A 85 6.06 13.49 -11.41
CA ALA A 85 5.67 12.89 -12.70
C ALA A 85 6.84 12.69 -13.66
N ASP A 86 7.75 13.66 -13.71
CA ASP A 86 8.88 13.69 -14.64
C ASP A 86 10.17 13.10 -14.06
N SER A 87 10.06 12.39 -12.93
CA SER A 87 11.20 11.85 -12.17
C SER A 87 11.17 10.32 -12.13
N PRO A 88 11.82 9.61 -13.08
CA PRO A 88 11.86 8.15 -13.10
C PRO A 88 12.43 7.53 -11.82
N GLN A 89 13.40 8.19 -11.19
CA GLN A 89 13.99 7.78 -9.91
C GLN A 89 13.00 7.83 -8.74
N ASP A 90 11.91 8.58 -8.87
CA ASP A 90 10.86 8.70 -7.87
C ASP A 90 9.62 7.85 -8.19
N ALA A 91 9.66 7.03 -9.24
CA ALA A 91 8.51 6.23 -9.68
C ALA A 91 7.91 5.37 -8.56
N SER A 92 8.75 4.75 -7.72
CA SER A 92 8.27 3.98 -6.56
C SER A 92 7.60 4.83 -5.50
N LEU A 93 8.12 6.03 -5.21
CA LEU A 93 7.49 6.95 -4.27
C LEU A 93 6.16 7.47 -4.83
N ARG A 94 6.13 7.85 -6.11
CA ARG A 94 4.93 8.29 -6.83
C ARG A 94 3.85 7.20 -6.82
N TYR A 95 4.24 5.94 -7.01
CA TYR A 95 3.34 4.79 -6.90
C TYR A 95 2.72 4.67 -5.50
N LEU A 96 3.52 4.77 -4.42
CA LEU A 96 3.01 4.69 -3.05
C LEU A 96 2.09 5.86 -2.69
N ILE A 97 2.40 7.08 -3.14
CA ILE A 97 1.54 8.26 -2.96
C ILE A 97 0.20 8.07 -3.69
N ALA A 98 0.24 7.54 -4.91
CA ALA A 98 -0.98 7.22 -5.65
C ALA A 98 -1.85 6.20 -4.91
N LEU A 99 -1.26 5.13 -4.36
CA LEU A 99 -1.98 4.14 -3.57
C LEU A 99 -2.56 4.73 -2.28
N GLU A 100 -1.85 5.62 -1.60
CA GLU A 100 -2.35 6.29 -0.41
C GLU A 100 -3.54 7.21 -0.74
N LEU A 101 -3.47 7.95 -1.85
CA LEU A 101 -4.58 8.76 -2.35
C LEU A 101 -5.80 7.90 -2.74
N VAL A 102 -5.59 6.70 -3.28
CA VAL A 102 -6.66 5.72 -3.51
C VAL A 102 -7.27 5.23 -2.20
N ARG A 103 -6.44 4.88 -1.21
CA ARG A 103 -6.88 4.47 0.13
C ARG A 103 -7.74 5.54 0.80
N ARG A 104 -7.41 6.81 0.59
CA ARG A 104 -8.17 7.98 1.08
C ARG A 104 -9.34 8.40 0.18
N LYS A 105 -9.60 7.66 -0.90
CA LYS A 105 -10.65 7.92 -1.90
C LYS A 105 -10.51 9.26 -2.65
N ALA A 106 -9.33 9.88 -2.63
CA ALA A 106 -9.01 11.07 -3.42
C ALA A 106 -8.76 10.73 -4.90
N LEU A 107 -8.21 9.53 -5.14
CA LEU A 107 -8.08 8.92 -6.46
C LEU A 107 -8.92 7.64 -6.55
N LYS A 108 -9.30 7.27 -7.77
CA LYS A 108 -9.97 6.01 -8.07
C LYS A 108 -9.28 5.30 -9.23
N ILE A 109 -8.91 4.03 -9.04
CA ILE A 109 -8.41 3.17 -10.12
C ILE A 109 -9.55 2.94 -11.13
N ILE A 110 -9.29 3.30 -12.38
CA ILE A 110 -10.20 3.10 -13.52
C ILE A 110 -9.80 1.86 -14.31
N ASP A 111 -8.49 1.69 -14.53
CA ASP A 111 -7.93 0.61 -15.31
C ASP A 111 -6.53 0.24 -14.79
N GLN A 112 -6.09 -0.98 -15.07
CA GLN A 112 -4.74 -1.47 -14.82
C GLN A 112 -4.24 -2.12 -16.10
N GLN A 113 -3.30 -1.47 -16.77
CA GLN A 113 -2.77 -1.93 -18.05
C GLN A 113 -1.44 -2.60 -17.83
N ASN A 114 -1.29 -3.85 -18.28
CA ASN A 114 0.02 -4.47 -18.39
C ASN A 114 0.60 -4.08 -19.75
N SER A 115 1.55 -3.14 -19.78
CA SER A 115 2.24 -2.83 -21.02
C SER A 115 3.18 -3.99 -21.38
N VAL A 116 2.90 -4.66 -22.50
CA VAL A 116 3.84 -5.59 -23.12
C VAL A 116 4.60 -4.77 -24.15
N GLN A 117 5.75 -4.22 -23.76
CA GLN A 117 6.62 -3.54 -24.72
C GLN A 117 7.19 -4.59 -25.69
N GLN A 118 6.74 -4.54 -26.95
CA GLN A 118 7.25 -5.39 -28.03
C GLN A 118 8.78 -5.23 -28.12
N ALA A 119 9.47 -6.37 -28.17
CA ALA A 119 10.92 -6.42 -28.29
C ALA A 119 11.39 -5.76 -29.58
N THR A 120 12.28 -4.79 -29.48
CA THR A 120 13.30 -4.57 -30.51
C THR A 120 14.44 -5.54 -30.22
N ASP A 121 14.89 -6.28 -31.24
CA ASP A 121 15.76 -7.47 -31.25
C ASP A 121 17.13 -7.43 -30.51
N GLN A 122 17.21 -6.93 -29.28
CA GLN A 122 18.45 -6.96 -28.51
C GLN A 122 18.18 -7.24 -27.02
N GLY A 123 18.12 -8.54 -26.68
CA GLY A 123 18.65 -9.15 -25.44
C GLY A 123 18.31 -8.60 -24.05
N ALA A 124 17.50 -7.54 -23.91
CA ALA A 124 17.16 -6.96 -22.63
C ALA A 124 16.04 -7.79 -21.98
N LYS A 125 16.27 -8.23 -20.72
CA LYS A 125 15.25 -8.90 -19.91
C LYS A 125 14.00 -8.02 -19.82
N GLN A 126 12.94 -8.45 -20.51
CA GLN A 126 11.59 -7.86 -20.43
C GLN A 126 11.17 -7.75 -18.96
N THR A 127 10.88 -6.53 -18.50
CA THR A 127 10.03 -6.33 -17.32
C THR A 127 8.79 -5.61 -17.82
N ALA A 128 7.69 -6.34 -17.98
CA ALA A 128 6.40 -5.72 -18.27
C ALA A 128 6.09 -4.74 -17.13
N GLN A 129 6.06 -3.44 -17.42
CA GLN A 129 5.72 -2.43 -16.43
C GLN A 129 4.21 -2.22 -16.48
N ALA A 130 3.52 -2.70 -15.45
CA ALA A 130 2.10 -2.42 -15.30
C ALA A 130 1.90 -0.92 -14.99
N GLU A 131 0.83 -0.32 -15.48
CA GLU A 131 0.44 1.06 -15.18
C GLU A 131 -0.96 1.09 -14.52
N LEU A 132 -1.14 2.01 -13.59
CA LEU A 132 -2.44 2.37 -13.04
C LEU A 132 -2.98 3.59 -13.79
N LEU A 133 -4.21 3.50 -14.30
CA LEU A 133 -4.99 4.65 -14.72
C LEU A 133 -5.91 5.08 -13.57
N LEU A 134 -5.74 6.32 -13.11
CA LEU A 134 -6.38 6.85 -11.91
C LEU A 134 -7.19 8.09 -12.26
N SER A 135 -8.46 8.16 -11.85
CA SER A 135 -9.27 9.39 -11.94
C SER A 135 -9.17 10.19 -10.66
N CYS A 136 -9.10 11.51 -10.80
CA CYS A 136 -9.25 12.48 -9.73
C CYS A 136 -10.45 13.38 -10.02
N ARG A 137 -11.54 13.16 -9.29
CA ARG A 137 -12.74 14.02 -9.42
C ARG A 137 -12.47 15.46 -8.96
N ARG A 138 -11.58 15.64 -7.99
CA ARG A 138 -11.27 16.96 -7.41
C ARG A 138 -10.55 17.88 -8.40
N ARG A 139 -9.70 17.31 -9.25
CA ARG A 139 -8.90 18.05 -10.26
C ARG A 139 -9.39 17.83 -11.69
N GLU A 140 -10.52 17.14 -11.87
CA GLU A 140 -11.06 16.77 -13.18
C GLU A 140 -10.00 16.19 -14.13
N SER A 141 -9.11 15.38 -13.59
CA SER A 141 -7.89 14.92 -14.26
C SER A 141 -7.70 13.42 -14.12
N GLU A 142 -6.91 12.84 -15.03
CA GLU A 142 -6.46 11.46 -14.96
C GLU A 142 -4.94 11.38 -14.80
N TYR A 143 -4.48 10.41 -14.02
CA TYR A 143 -3.07 10.14 -13.81
C TYR A 143 -2.73 8.73 -14.31
N ARG A 144 -1.61 8.63 -15.02
CA ARG A 144 -0.94 7.37 -15.32
C ARG A 144 0.27 7.23 -14.40
N VAL A 145 0.31 6.13 -13.65
CA VAL A 145 1.36 5.85 -12.67
C VAL A 145 1.87 4.44 -12.86
N SER A 146 3.17 4.29 -13.14
CA SER A 146 3.81 2.99 -13.26
C SER A 146 3.76 2.24 -11.92
N VAL A 147 3.43 0.96 -11.97
CA VAL A 147 3.40 0.05 -10.82
C VAL A 147 4.83 -0.35 -10.50
N GLN A 148 5.42 0.33 -9.51
CA GLN A 148 6.80 0.09 -9.10
C GLN A 148 6.91 -0.05 -7.59
N PRO A 149 6.58 -1.23 -7.02
CA PRO A 149 6.77 -1.49 -5.60
C PRO A 149 8.24 -1.26 -5.20
N PRO A 150 8.52 -0.64 -4.04
CA PRO A 150 9.89 -0.49 -3.56
C PRO A 150 10.53 -1.87 -3.34
N GLN A 151 11.79 -2.04 -3.74
CA GLN A 151 12.54 -3.30 -3.59
C GLN A 151 13.93 -3.07 -3.00
N GLY A 152 14.46 -4.08 -2.30
CA GLY A 152 15.84 -4.06 -1.79
C GLY A 152 16.15 -2.88 -0.87
N ALA A 153 17.36 -2.33 -1.00
CA ALA A 153 17.86 -1.24 -0.17
C ALA A 153 17.06 0.07 -0.35
N ASP A 154 16.46 0.29 -1.52
CA ASP A 154 15.67 1.49 -1.81
C ASP A 154 14.38 1.55 -0.98
N ALA A 155 13.87 0.40 -0.52
CA ALA A 155 12.63 0.35 0.26
C ALA A 155 12.71 1.12 1.58
N ILE A 156 13.87 1.09 2.25
CA ILE A 156 14.08 1.83 3.52
C ILE A 156 14.04 3.33 3.24
N ARG A 157 14.82 3.78 2.25
CA ARG A 157 14.87 5.19 1.84
C ARG A 157 13.50 5.71 1.38
N ILE A 158 12.76 4.92 0.61
CA ILE A 158 11.42 5.27 0.14
C ILE A 158 10.44 5.33 1.32
N GLN A 159 10.54 4.41 2.27
CA GLN A 159 9.71 4.42 3.48
C GLN A 159 9.94 5.68 4.30
N GLU A 160 11.19 6.09 4.54
CA GLU A 160 11.53 7.32 5.26
C GLU A 160 10.95 8.56 4.56
N ARG A 161 11.13 8.66 3.24
CA ARG A 161 10.56 9.76 2.44
C ARG A 161 9.03 9.77 2.50
N LEU A 162 8.39 8.62 2.33
CA LEU A 162 6.94 8.50 2.42
C LEU A 162 6.44 8.94 3.80
N SER A 163 7.04 8.45 4.88
CA SER A 163 6.67 8.85 6.24
C SER A 163 6.79 10.36 6.47
N SER A 164 7.87 10.98 5.99
CA SER A 164 8.05 12.44 6.12
C SER A 164 6.97 13.25 5.38
N LEU A 165 6.47 12.74 4.25
CA LEU A 165 5.41 13.37 3.47
C LEU A 165 4.02 13.13 4.07
N LEU A 166 3.76 11.92 4.58
CA LEU A 166 2.46 11.55 5.13
C LEU A 166 2.20 12.22 6.48
N TRP A 167 3.23 12.42 7.27
CA TRP A 167 3.14 12.91 8.64
C TRP A 167 3.83 14.27 8.74
N SER A 168 3.18 15.30 8.18
CA SER A 168 3.61 16.69 8.36
C SER A 168 2.99 17.25 9.64
N GLY A 169 3.84 17.71 10.57
CA GLY A 169 3.39 18.35 11.81
C GLY A 169 4.02 17.85 13.12
N GLY A 170 5.21 17.26 13.10
CA GLY A 170 5.97 17.01 14.33
C GLY A 170 6.57 18.31 14.88
N ALA A 171 5.95 18.86 15.93
CA ALA A 171 6.46 19.88 16.86
C ALA A 171 7.26 21.06 16.27
N ALA A 172 6.59 22.20 16.14
CA ALA A 172 7.16 23.48 16.56
C ALA A 172 6.53 23.87 17.90
#